data_AF-A0A8H3HQV2-F1
#
_entry.id   AF-A0A8H3HQV2-F1
#
_cell.length_a   1.000
_cell.length_b   1.000
_cell.length_c   1.000
_cell.angle_alpha   90.00
_cell.angle_beta   90.00
_cell.angle_gamma   90.00
#
_symmetry.space_group_name_H-M   'P 1'
#
loop_
_entity.id
_entity.type
_entity.pdbx_description
1 polymer ?
#
loop_
_entity_poly.entity_id
_entity_poly.type
_entity_poly.pdbx_seq_one_letter_code
_entity_poly.pdbx_strand_id
1 'polypeptide(L)'
;MILPFAVHAPLFIMATASFRHAALMSHVPTNPLASESFLTLPSLAQVDPTGMLPIAVGLIMFSNIELGKLSRPSKANSTPNDVTLSNSTSKAPEEKALAEQPKMSTIISAFENGLRGVSILFIWIAMQAPGAVVIYWLTSASYTFFERLFLIKFGKRKPPQVTSSPLGLHAPIRRPTKGGA
;
A
#
# COMPACT_ATOMS: atom_id res chain seq x y z
N MET A 1 1.15 -0.55 15.83
CA MET A 1 1.23 -0.02 14.43
C MET A 1 0.68 1.41 14.27
N ILE A 2 0.07 2.03 15.29
CA ILE A 2 -0.53 3.39 15.21
C ILE A 2 0.52 4.51 15.40
N LEU A 3 1.59 4.22 16.13
CA LEU A 3 2.65 5.17 16.48
C LEU A 3 3.26 5.95 15.29
N PRO A 4 3.65 5.32 14.15
CA PRO A 4 4.19 6.09 13.02
C PRO A 4 3.17 7.07 12.44
N PHE A 5 1.88 6.70 12.41
CA PHE A 5 0.82 7.57 11.91
C PHE A 5 0.55 8.73 12.87
N ALA A 6 0.55 8.47 14.17
CA ALA A 6 0.31 9.47 15.21
C ALA A 6 1.37 10.59 15.22
N VAL A 7 2.62 10.28 14.87
CA VAL A 7 3.68 11.30 14.76
C VAL A 7 3.70 11.95 13.38
N HIS A 8 3.51 11.16 12.32
CA HIS A 8 3.63 11.65 10.95
C HIS A 8 2.49 12.61 10.55
N ALA A 9 1.24 12.30 10.90
CA ALA A 9 0.10 13.11 10.48
C ALA A 9 0.17 14.56 11.02
N PRO A 10 0.44 14.82 12.31
CA PRO A 10 0.62 16.19 12.82
C PRO A 10 1.78 16.93 12.16
N LEU A 11 2.93 16.27 11.97
CA LEU A 11 4.09 16.88 11.31
C LEU A 11 3.79 17.26 9.87
N PHE A 12 3.13 16.37 9.14
CA PHE A 12 2.74 16.61 7.75
C PHE A 12 1.77 17.80 7.63
N ILE A 13 0.78 17.86 8.53
CA ILE A 13 -0.20 18.95 8.59
C ILE A 13 0.51 20.26 8.94
N MET A 14 1.38 20.26 9.96
CA MET A 14 2.12 21.45 10.35
C MET A 14 3.02 21.97 9.23
N ALA A 15 3.83 21.10 8.60
CA ALA A 15 4.68 21.50 7.48
C ALA A 15 3.86 22.09 6.33
N THR A 16 2.75 21.43 5.96
CA THR A 16 1.84 21.92 4.92
C THR A 16 1.25 23.27 5.29
N ALA A 17 0.77 23.44 6.53
CA ALA A 17 0.21 24.68 7.02
C ALA A 17 1.25 25.81 7.07
N SER A 18 2.48 25.51 7.50
CA SER A 18 3.59 26.47 7.53
C SER A 18 3.97 26.95 6.14
N PHE A 19 4.16 26.04 5.17
CA PHE A 19 4.46 26.43 3.78
C PHE A 19 3.31 27.20 3.14
N ARG A 20 2.07 26.79 3.39
CA ARG A 20 0.89 27.51 2.90
C ARG A 20 0.79 28.90 3.53
N HIS A 21 1.01 29.02 4.83
CA HIS A 21 0.99 30.29 5.53
C HIS A 21 2.09 31.22 5.01
N ALA A 22 3.32 30.72 4.82
CA ALA A 22 4.43 31.49 4.26
C ALA A 22 4.15 31.94 2.81
N ALA A 23 3.55 31.08 1.99
CA ALA A 23 3.16 31.43 0.62
C ALA A 23 2.08 32.53 0.59
N LEU A 24 1.15 32.50 1.54
CA LEU A 24 0.08 33.49 1.68
C LEU A 24 0.50 34.75 2.47
N MET A 25 1.74 34.81 2.96
CA MET A 25 2.25 35.95 3.71
C MET A 25 2.59 37.10 2.75
N SER A 26 1.56 37.83 2.34
CA SER A 26 1.63 38.95 1.38
C SER A 26 2.04 40.30 2.01
N HIS A 27 2.12 40.37 3.35
CA HIS A 27 2.31 41.62 4.10
C HIS A 27 3.79 42.02 4.29
N VAL A 28 4.73 41.24 3.75
CA VAL A 28 6.15 41.58 3.75
C VAL A 28 6.52 42.05 2.34
N PRO A 29 7.12 43.25 2.16
CA PRO A 29 7.40 43.82 0.85
C PRO A 29 8.31 42.96 -0.05
N THR A 30 8.93 41.90 0.51
CA THR A 30 9.71 40.90 -0.21
C THR A 30 9.42 39.50 0.35
N ASN A 31 8.35 38.85 -0.12
CA ASN A 31 8.14 37.44 0.19
C ASN A 31 9.17 36.60 -0.61
N PRO A 32 10.07 35.85 0.05
CA PRO A 32 11.10 35.08 -0.64
C PRO A 32 10.49 33.98 -1.54
N LEU A 33 9.38 33.37 -1.13
CA LEU A 33 8.69 32.37 -1.95
C LEU A 33 8.00 32.99 -3.18
N ALA A 34 7.62 34.28 -3.09
CA ALA A 34 7.02 34.97 -4.22
C ALA A 34 8.06 35.35 -5.28
N SER A 35 9.32 35.54 -4.85
CA SER A 35 10.42 36.07 -5.68
C SER A 35 11.20 34.98 -6.42
N GLU A 36 11.13 33.74 -5.94
CA GLU A 36 11.85 32.61 -6.50
C GLU A 36 10.98 31.80 -7.48
N SER A 37 11.62 31.32 -8.54
CA SER A 37 11.02 30.40 -9.51
C SER A 37 11.70 29.03 -9.42
N PHE A 38 10.94 27.96 -9.65
CA PHE A 38 11.50 26.60 -9.59
C PHE A 38 10.75 25.65 -10.52
N LEU A 39 11.50 24.97 -11.39
CA LEU A 39 10.96 24.07 -12.42
C LEU A 39 9.91 24.77 -13.31
N THR A 40 8.65 24.36 -13.23
CA THR A 40 7.53 24.92 -14.01
C THR A 40 6.81 26.06 -13.27
N LEU A 41 7.20 26.33 -12.02
CA LEU A 41 6.60 27.38 -11.20
C LEU A 41 7.27 28.73 -11.50
N PRO A 42 6.51 29.74 -11.97
CA PRO A 42 7.04 31.10 -12.07
C PRO A 42 7.24 31.72 -10.68
N SER A 43 6.51 31.24 -9.66
CA SER A 43 6.60 31.69 -8.28
C SER A 43 6.23 30.55 -7.33
N LEU A 44 7.01 30.30 -6.28
CA LEU A 44 6.70 29.25 -5.28
C LEU A 44 5.47 29.57 -4.43
N ALA A 45 5.12 30.86 -4.30
CA ALA A 45 3.92 31.30 -3.58
C ALA A 45 2.63 31.07 -4.37
N GLN A 46 2.73 30.92 -5.70
CA GLN A 46 1.58 30.72 -6.58
C GLN A 46 1.32 29.23 -6.85
N VAL A 47 0.10 28.91 -7.25
CA VAL A 47 -0.30 27.60 -7.77
C VAL A 47 0.40 27.33 -9.10
N ASP A 48 0.74 26.06 -9.40
CA ASP A 48 1.33 25.65 -10.68
C ASP A 48 0.35 25.89 -11.85
N PRO A 49 0.64 26.86 -12.74
CA PRO A 49 -0.25 27.14 -13.87
C PRO A 49 -0.21 26.04 -14.93
N THR A 50 0.86 25.22 -14.96
CA THR A 50 1.02 24.15 -15.95
C THR A 50 0.38 22.84 -15.52
N GLY A 51 0.13 22.67 -14.22
CA GLY A 51 -0.36 21.41 -13.62
C GLY A 51 0.63 20.25 -13.66
N MET A 52 1.85 20.45 -14.17
CA MET A 52 2.85 19.39 -14.32
C MET A 52 3.31 18.83 -12.98
N LEU A 53 3.54 19.69 -11.98
CA LEU A 53 3.96 19.25 -10.65
C LEU A 53 2.85 18.50 -9.90
N PRO A 54 1.59 18.98 -9.84
CA PRO A 54 0.47 18.22 -9.30
C PRO A 54 0.31 16.83 -9.94
N ILE A 55 0.46 16.72 -11.26
CA ILE A 55 0.40 15.43 -11.96
C ILE A 55 1.57 14.53 -11.54
N ALA A 56 2.80 15.06 -11.48
CA ALA A 56 3.96 14.31 -11.02
C ALA A 56 3.78 13.79 -9.59
N VAL A 57 3.21 14.59 -8.69
CA VAL A 57 2.86 14.19 -7.32
C VAL A 57 1.85 13.04 -7.32
N GLY A 58 0.78 13.14 -8.12
CA GLY A 58 -0.21 12.08 -8.24
C GLY A 58 0.39 10.77 -8.76
N LEU A 59 1.26 10.85 -9.76
CA LEU A 59 1.94 9.69 -10.33
C LEU A 59 2.87 9.02 -9.32
N ILE A 60 3.68 9.77 -8.56
CA ILE A 60 4.57 9.17 -7.57
C ILE A 60 3.78 8.55 -6.40
N MET A 61 2.65 9.16 -6.00
CA MET A 61 1.75 8.57 -5.00
C MET A 61 1.12 7.27 -5.50
N PHE A 62 0.70 7.24 -6.77
CA PHE A 62 0.22 6.03 -7.42
C PHE A 62 1.30 4.93 -7.45
N SER A 63 2.53 5.29 -7.83
CA SER A 63 3.67 4.35 -7.80
C SER A 63 3.93 3.82 -6.39
N ASN A 64 3.82 4.65 -5.35
CA ASN A 64 3.94 4.22 -3.95
C ASN A 64 2.91 3.16 -3.58
N ILE A 65 1.67 3.28 -4.08
CA ILE A 65 0.60 2.31 -3.85
C ILE A 65 0.93 0.98 -4.54
N GLU A 66 1.31 1.02 -5.81
CA GLU A 66 1.62 -0.20 -6.58
C GLU A 66 2.84 -0.93 -6.01
N LEU A 67 3.87 -0.19 -5.62
CA LEU A 67 5.07 -0.74 -4.99
C LEU A 67 4.75 -1.34 -3.61
N GLY A 68 3.77 -0.76 -2.90
CA GLY A 68 3.23 -1.31 -1.65
C GLY A 68 2.50 -2.64 -1.85
N LYS A 69 1.82 -2.85 -3.00
CA LYS A 69 1.19 -4.14 -3.33
C LYS A 69 2.24 -5.22 -3.58
N LEU A 70 3.30 -4.88 -4.32
CA LEU A 70 4.38 -5.82 -4.65
C LEU A 70 5.18 -6.25 -3.41
N SER A 71 5.29 -5.39 -2.41
CA SER A 71 6.01 -5.68 -1.16
C SER A 71 5.25 -6.58 -0.18
N ARG A 72 3.98 -6.90 -0.46
CA ARG A 72 3.22 -7.84 0.38
C ARG A 72 3.75 -9.26 0.10
N PRO A 73 4.25 -9.99 1.10
CA PRO A 73 4.64 -11.38 0.88
C PRO A 73 3.40 -12.14 0.39
N SER A 74 3.52 -12.74 -0.80
CA SER A 74 2.49 -13.62 -1.36
C SER A 74 2.20 -14.69 -0.32
N LYS A 75 1.01 -14.64 0.29
CA LYS A 75 0.55 -15.68 1.19
C LYS A 75 0.37 -16.93 0.32
N ALA A 76 1.38 -17.80 0.33
CA ALA A 76 1.39 -19.03 -0.42
C ALA A 76 0.17 -19.90 -0.04
N ASN A 77 -0.52 -20.38 -1.07
CA ASN A 77 -1.38 -21.57 -1.12
C ASN A 77 -2.74 -21.51 -0.40
N SER A 78 -3.76 -21.06 -1.13
CA SER A 78 -5.06 -21.76 -1.12
C SER A 78 -5.19 -22.51 -2.45
N THR A 79 -4.65 -23.74 -2.48
CA THR A 79 -4.83 -24.70 -3.57
C THR A 79 -6.30 -25.13 -3.61
N PRO A 80 -7.05 -24.90 -4.70
CA PRO A 80 -8.26 -25.65 -4.98
C PRO A 80 -7.80 -26.98 -5.60
N ASN A 81 -7.93 -28.08 -4.86
CA ASN A 81 -7.72 -29.41 -5.43
C ASN A 81 -8.80 -29.66 -6.49
N ASP A 82 -8.33 -29.96 -7.70
CA ASP A 82 -9.10 -30.31 -8.87
C ASP A 82 -9.56 -31.79 -8.81
N VAL A 83 -10.64 -32.07 -9.55
CA VAL A 83 -11.17 -33.37 -10.00
C VAL A 83 -11.89 -34.31 -9.01
N THR A 84 -13.24 -34.30 -9.09
CA THR A 84 -14.00 -35.55 -9.30
C THR A 84 -15.13 -35.29 -10.31
N LEU A 85 -14.95 -35.79 -11.53
CA LEU A 85 -15.99 -35.99 -12.53
C LEU A 85 -16.89 -37.16 -12.10
N SER A 86 -18.18 -37.11 -12.48
CA SER A 86 -19.21 -38.18 -12.44
C SER A 86 -19.93 -38.44 -11.09
N ASN A 87 -21.17 -37.96 -10.98
CA ASN A 87 -22.35 -38.83 -11.14
C ASN A 87 -23.67 -38.07 -10.99
N SER A 88 -24.60 -38.47 -11.85
CA SER A 88 -25.93 -37.96 -12.08
C SER A 88 -26.88 -38.20 -10.90
N THR A 89 -27.93 -37.36 -10.86
CA THR A 89 -29.32 -37.65 -10.44
C THR A 89 -29.74 -37.25 -9.01
N SER A 90 -30.79 -36.43 -9.00
CA SER A 90 -31.91 -36.36 -8.04
C SER A 90 -31.89 -35.33 -6.90
N LYS A 91 -32.89 -34.43 -7.02
CA LYS A 91 -33.73 -33.79 -6.00
C LYS A 91 -33.22 -32.53 -5.28
N ALA A 92 -33.96 -31.43 -5.51
CA ALA A 92 -34.13 -30.27 -4.63
C ALA A 92 -34.88 -30.65 -3.33
N PRO A 93 -35.20 -29.71 -2.41
CA PRO A 93 -34.44 -28.59 -1.82
C PRO A 93 -34.58 -28.57 -0.27
N GLU A 94 -33.50 -28.51 0.53
CA GLU A 94 -33.64 -28.24 1.98
C GLU A 94 -32.48 -27.38 2.53
N GLU A 95 -32.85 -26.14 2.83
CA GLU A 95 -32.50 -25.33 4.00
C GLU A 95 -31.37 -25.84 4.91
N LYS A 96 -30.20 -25.19 4.88
CA LYS A 96 -29.33 -25.04 6.06
C LYS A 96 -28.70 -23.66 6.11
N ALA A 97 -29.18 -22.89 7.08
CA ALA A 97 -28.45 -21.79 7.69
C ALA A 97 -27.08 -22.28 8.20
N LEU A 98 -26.00 -21.63 7.76
CA LEU A 98 -24.81 -21.44 8.58
C LEU A 98 -23.98 -20.27 8.03
N ALA A 99 -23.58 -19.40 8.93
CA ALA A 99 -22.85 -18.18 8.70
C ALA A 99 -21.41 -18.39 8.16
N GLU A 100 -20.80 -17.26 7.78
CA GLU A 100 -19.35 -17.00 7.73
C GLU A 100 -18.56 -17.34 6.45
N GLN A 101 -18.35 -16.30 5.63
CA GLN A 101 -17.03 -15.72 5.30
C GLN A 101 -17.31 -14.38 4.60
N PRO A 102 -17.24 -13.22 5.29
CA PRO A 102 -17.50 -11.95 4.65
C PRO A 102 -16.34 -11.64 3.71
N LYS A 103 -16.58 -11.73 2.39
CA LYS A 103 -16.25 -10.73 1.34
C LYS A 103 -14.92 -9.94 1.47
N MET A 104 -13.90 -10.47 2.13
CA MET A 104 -12.60 -9.80 2.34
C MET A 104 -11.88 -9.61 1.00
N SER A 105 -12.04 -10.53 0.05
CA SER A 105 -11.47 -10.39 -1.30
C SER A 105 -12.08 -9.22 -2.08
N THR A 106 -13.40 -8.99 -2.01
CA THR A 106 -14.04 -7.86 -2.70
C THR A 106 -13.74 -6.52 -2.02
N ILE A 107 -13.61 -6.50 -0.69
CA ILE A 107 -13.22 -5.30 0.05
C ILE A 107 -11.77 -4.93 -0.27
N ILE A 108 -10.87 -5.91 -0.37
CA ILE A 108 -9.47 -5.70 -0.76
C ILE A 108 -9.40 -5.20 -2.22
N SER A 109 -10.13 -5.79 -3.16
CA SER A 109 -10.11 -5.33 -4.56
C SER A 109 -10.75 -3.94 -4.73
N ALA A 110 -11.82 -3.63 -3.99
CA ALA A 110 -12.42 -2.30 -3.96
C ALA A 110 -11.49 -1.27 -3.31
N PHE A 111 -10.76 -1.66 -2.26
CA PHE A 111 -9.74 -0.83 -1.64
C PHE A 111 -8.56 -0.57 -2.58
N GLU A 112 -8.16 -1.56 -3.38
CA GLU A 112 -7.11 -1.40 -4.40
C GLU A 112 -7.52 -0.42 -5.50
N ASN A 113 -8.75 -0.48 -6.00
CA ASN A 113 -9.26 0.50 -6.97
C ASN A 113 -9.50 1.87 -6.32
N GLY A 114 -9.92 1.90 -5.05
CA GLY A 114 -10.10 3.10 -4.25
C GLY A 114 -8.80 3.85 -4.03
N LEU A 115 -7.70 3.16 -3.71
CA LEU A 115 -6.37 3.77 -3.56
C LEU A 115 -5.87 4.41 -4.86
N ARG A 116 -6.17 3.79 -6.00
CA ARG A 116 -5.91 4.40 -7.32
C ARG A 116 -6.73 5.68 -7.52
N GLY A 117 -8.01 5.64 -7.14
CA GLY A 117 -8.89 6.81 -7.14
C GLY A 117 -8.39 7.94 -6.23
N VAL A 118 -7.84 7.61 -5.06
CA VAL A 118 -7.24 8.59 -4.12
C VAL A 118 -6.07 9.32 -4.78
N SER A 119 -5.26 8.65 -5.60
CA SER A 119 -4.15 9.29 -6.31
C SER A 119 -4.63 10.33 -7.32
N ILE A 120 -5.72 10.02 -8.05
CA ILE A 120 -6.33 10.94 -9.01
C ILE A 120 -6.96 12.13 -8.29
N LEU A 121 -7.68 11.88 -7.20
CA LEU A 121 -8.25 12.94 -6.36
C LEU A 121 -7.16 13.86 -5.79
N PHE A 122 -6.01 13.28 -5.42
CA PHE A 122 -4.89 14.05 -4.88
C PHE A 122 -4.30 15.03 -5.90
N ILE A 123 -4.33 14.71 -7.21
CA ILE A 123 -3.91 15.66 -8.26
C ILE A 123 -4.76 16.93 -8.18
N TRP A 124 -6.08 16.78 -8.05
CA TRP A 124 -6.99 17.92 -7.93
C TRP A 124 -6.75 18.75 -6.65
N ILE A 125 -6.39 18.10 -5.55
CA ILE A 125 -6.00 18.77 -4.31
C ILE A 125 -4.67 19.53 -4.50
N ALA A 126 -3.70 18.91 -5.15
CA ALA A 126 -2.40 19.51 -5.46
C ALA A 126 -2.49 20.67 -6.44
N MET A 127 -3.45 20.65 -7.36
CA MET A 127 -3.75 21.78 -8.24
C MET A 127 -4.25 23.03 -7.50
N GLN A 128 -4.69 22.92 -6.24
CA GLN A 128 -5.13 24.07 -5.44
C GLN A 128 -4.08 24.50 -4.41
N ALA A 129 -2.97 23.76 -4.30
CA ALA A 129 -1.93 24.04 -3.33
C ALA A 129 -0.89 25.01 -3.91
N PRO A 130 -0.29 25.90 -3.09
CA PRO A 130 0.85 26.71 -3.50
C PRO A 130 2.03 25.84 -3.94
N GLY A 131 2.84 26.31 -4.88
CA GLY A 131 3.98 25.58 -5.44
C GLY A 131 4.94 25.06 -4.38
N ALA A 132 5.22 25.83 -3.34
CA ALA A 132 6.05 25.41 -2.20
C ALA A 132 5.49 24.13 -1.51
N VAL A 133 4.18 24.05 -1.34
CA VAL A 133 3.50 22.89 -0.75
C VAL A 133 3.59 21.68 -1.70
N VAL A 134 3.40 21.91 -3.00
CA VAL A 134 3.49 20.85 -4.01
C VAL A 134 4.89 20.26 -4.09
N ILE A 135 5.95 21.09 -4.03
CA ILE A 135 7.34 20.63 -3.98
C ILE A 135 7.60 19.80 -2.72
N TYR A 136 7.09 20.25 -1.58
CA TYR A 136 7.19 19.48 -0.33
C TYR A 136 6.52 18.10 -0.46
N TRP A 137 5.29 18.04 -0.99
CA TRP A 137 4.58 16.78 -1.22
C TRP A 137 5.31 15.88 -2.22
N LEU A 138 5.84 16.45 -3.31
CA LEU A 138 6.61 15.71 -4.31
C LEU A 138 7.85 15.08 -3.71
N THR A 139 8.61 15.87 -2.93
CA THR A 139 9.86 15.41 -2.32
C THR A 139 9.59 14.33 -1.26
N SER A 140 8.57 14.52 -0.42
CA SER A 140 8.17 13.52 0.59
C SER A 140 7.71 12.21 -0.05
N ALA A 141 6.85 12.27 -1.08
CA ALA A 141 6.38 11.08 -1.78
C ALA A 141 7.52 10.37 -2.54
N SER A 142 8.46 11.14 -3.10
CA SER A 142 9.66 10.60 -3.76
C SER A 142 10.57 9.90 -2.76
N TYR A 143 10.81 10.48 -1.58
CA TYR A 143 11.61 9.84 -0.53
C TYR A 143 11.04 8.47 -0.16
N THR A 144 9.72 8.39 0.06
CA THR A 144 9.02 7.13 0.34
C THR A 144 9.17 6.12 -0.79
N PHE A 145 9.10 6.58 -2.04
CA PHE A 145 9.30 5.73 -3.22
C PHE A 145 10.71 5.13 -3.25
N PHE A 146 11.73 5.96 -3.03
CA PHE A 146 13.12 5.51 -2.98
C PHE A 146 13.39 4.58 -1.80
N GLU A 147 12.86 4.88 -0.62
CA GLU A 147 12.96 4.00 0.55
C GLU A 147 12.39 2.60 0.24
N ARG A 148 11.18 2.54 -0.34
CA ARG A 148 10.53 1.28 -0.72
C ARG A 148 11.32 0.54 -1.80
N LEU A 149 11.81 1.27 -2.81
CA LEU A 149 12.63 0.69 -3.89
C LEU A 149 13.92 0.08 -3.34
N PHE A 150 14.58 0.80 -2.42
CA PHE A 150 15.75 0.32 -1.71
C PHE A 150 15.43 -0.94 -0.93
N LEU A 151 14.39 -0.93 -0.08
CA LEU A 151 14.01 -2.09 0.72
C LEU A 151 13.68 -3.33 -0.13
N ILE A 152 13.02 -3.17 -1.27
CA ILE A 152 12.76 -4.30 -2.20
C ILE A 152 14.06 -4.83 -2.80
N LYS A 153 14.97 -3.95 -3.21
CA LYS A 153 16.24 -4.34 -3.83
C LYS A 153 17.13 -5.07 -2.83
N PHE A 154 17.24 -4.57 -1.59
CA PHE A 154 18.11 -5.12 -0.55
C PHE A 154 17.43 -6.24 0.28
N GLY A 155 16.10 -6.30 0.30
CA GLY A 155 15.29 -7.28 1.03
C GLY A 155 15.19 -8.65 0.36
N LYS A 156 15.77 -8.86 -0.83
CA LYS A 156 15.91 -10.19 -1.48
C LYS A 156 16.86 -11.15 -0.75
N ARG A 157 17.18 -10.92 0.53
CA ARG A 157 17.94 -11.89 1.34
C ARG A 157 17.04 -13.10 1.57
N LYS A 158 17.48 -14.25 1.07
CA LYS A 158 16.78 -15.54 1.07
C LYS A 158 16.06 -15.79 2.40
N PRO A 159 14.80 -16.27 2.40
CA PRO A 159 14.21 -16.78 3.63
C PRO A 159 15.16 -17.86 4.20
N PRO A 160 15.29 -17.97 5.53
CA PRO A 160 16.05 -19.05 6.14
C PRO A 160 15.50 -20.37 5.58
N GLN A 161 16.37 -21.14 4.92
CA GLN A 161 16.09 -22.52 4.56
C GLN A 161 15.68 -23.23 5.84
N VAL A 162 14.38 -23.52 6.00
CA VAL A 162 13.94 -24.50 6.97
C VAL A 162 14.50 -25.81 6.45
N THR A 163 15.65 -26.20 6.98
CA THR A 163 16.20 -27.54 6.80
C THR A 163 15.12 -28.50 7.24
N SER A 164 14.42 -29.10 6.29
CA SER A 164 13.59 -30.27 6.54
C SER A 164 14.52 -31.36 7.02
N SER A 165 14.59 -31.55 8.34
CA SER A 165 15.24 -32.73 8.91
C SER A 165 14.60 -33.98 8.31
N PRO A 166 15.33 -34.82 7.56
CA PRO A 166 14.83 -36.11 7.16
C PRO A 166 15.11 -37.06 8.32
N LEU A 167 14.26 -37.05 9.35
CA LEU A 167 14.32 -38.07 10.38
C LEU A 167 13.03 -38.87 10.34
N GLY A 168 13.04 -39.86 9.45
CA GLY A 168 12.07 -40.94 9.46
C GLY A 168 12.18 -41.70 10.78
N LEU A 169 11.05 -41.91 11.45
CA LEU A 169 10.85 -43.07 12.33
C LEU A 169 9.35 -43.31 12.56
N HIS A 170 8.59 -43.56 11.49
CA HIS A 170 7.35 -44.31 11.61
C HIS A 170 7.71 -45.80 11.73
N ALA A 171 8.05 -46.24 12.95
CA ALA A 171 7.99 -47.66 13.28
C ALA A 171 6.57 -47.95 13.78
N PRO A 172 5.80 -48.85 13.14
CA PRO A 172 4.52 -49.28 13.69
C PRO A 172 4.78 -50.12 14.94
N ILE A 173 4.31 -49.63 16.10
CA ILE A 173 4.30 -50.36 17.36
C ILE A 173 3.36 -51.57 17.21
N ARG A 174 3.93 -52.75 16.98
CA ARG A 174 3.21 -54.02 16.98
C ARG A 174 2.91 -54.41 18.44
N ARG A 175 1.64 -54.31 18.86
CA ARG A 175 1.19 -54.88 20.15
C ARG A 175 1.34 -56.41 20.11
N PRO A 176 1.94 -57.06 21.12
CA PRO A 176 1.75 -58.48 21.30
C PRO A 176 0.34 -58.73 21.85
N THR A 177 -0.48 -59.42 21.07
CA THR A 177 -1.74 -60.01 21.52
C THR A 177 -1.44 -61.14 22.49
N LYS A 178 -2.01 -61.04 23.68
CA LYS A 178 -2.11 -62.10 24.68
C LYS A 178 -2.98 -63.23 24.09
N GLY A 179 -2.52 -64.48 24.12
CA GLY A 179 -3.39 -65.63 23.87
C GLY A 179 -2.70 -66.95 23.53
N GLY A 180 -2.72 -67.89 24.48
CA GLY A 180 -2.89 -69.32 24.18
C GLY A 180 -1.67 -70.22 24.35
N ALA A 181 -1.51 -70.77 25.56
CA ALA A 181 -1.41 -72.21 25.90
C ALA A 181 -0.81 -72.37 27.31
#